data_AF-A0A3F3LE77-F1
#
_entry.id   AF-A0A3F3LE77-F1
#
_cell.length_a   1.000
_cell.length_b   1.000
_cell.length_c   1.000
_cell.angle_alpha   90.00
_cell.angle_beta   90.00
_cell.angle_gamma   90.00
#
_symmetry.space_group_name_H-M   'P 1'
#
loop_
_entity.id
_entity.type
_entity.pdbx_description
1 polymer ?
#
loop_
_entity_poly.entity_id
_entity_poly.type
_entity_poly.pdbx_seq_one_letter_code
_entity_poly.pdbx_strand_id
1 'polypeptide(L)'
;MQSSTSISTPEARRIAKRLLNHWKHKFEVAESEQDYKIFMPTATVTLTPLEQHLDVLISSENAEDIRLEDVVLDHLNRMAQQEFQADWTRQ
;
A
#
# COMPACT_ATOMS: atom_id res chain seq x y z
N MET A 1 -9.71 -10.83 -6.00
CA MET A 1 -8.97 -10.14 -7.07
C MET A 1 -7.75 -9.49 -6.49
N GLN A 2 -6.68 -9.39 -7.28
CA GLN A 2 -5.42 -8.84 -6.81
C GLN A 2 -5.00 -7.67 -7.70
N SER A 3 -4.65 -6.55 -7.08
CA SER A 3 -4.11 -5.38 -7.78
C SER A 3 -2.71 -5.10 -7.26
N SER A 4 -1.76 -4.88 -8.15
CA SER A 4 -0.40 -4.50 -7.78
C SER A 4 0.06 -3.25 -8.51
N THR A 5 0.91 -2.46 -7.85
CA THR A 5 1.57 -1.31 -8.45
C THR A 5 2.95 -1.12 -7.82
N SER A 6 3.86 -0.48 -8.54
CA SER A 6 5.20 -0.14 -8.07
C SER A 6 5.40 1.37 -8.14
N ILE A 7 5.62 2.00 -6.98
CA ILE A 7 5.83 3.45 -6.89
C ILE A 7 7.32 3.73 -6.84
N SER A 8 7.85 4.47 -7.80
CA SER A 8 9.26 4.88 -7.78
C SER A 8 9.50 5.93 -6.69
N THR A 9 10.23 5.54 -5.64
CA THR A 9 10.57 6.43 -4.52
C THR A 9 11.78 5.90 -3.77
N PRO A 10 12.79 6.75 -3.47
CA PRO A 10 13.94 6.36 -2.64
C PRO A 10 13.57 6.24 -1.15
N GLU A 11 12.36 6.67 -0.75
CA GLU A 11 11.91 6.68 0.64
C GLU A 11 10.84 5.61 0.92
N ALA A 12 10.84 4.52 0.16
CA ALA A 12 9.82 3.46 0.20
C ALA A 12 9.56 2.94 1.62
N ARG A 13 10.62 2.56 2.36
CA ARG A 13 10.51 2.06 3.73
C ARG A 13 9.91 3.11 4.68
N ARG A 14 10.29 4.38 4.52
CA ARG A 14 9.76 5.48 5.36
C ARG A 14 8.27 5.67 5.10
N ILE A 15 7.86 5.71 3.84
CA ILE A 15 6.47 5.91 3.42
C ILE A 15 5.60 4.73 3.89
N ALA A 16 6.03 3.49 3.62
CA ALA A 16 5.30 2.30 4.01
C ALA A 16 5.11 2.21 5.53
N LYS A 17 6.17 2.46 6.31
CA LYS A 17 6.08 2.49 7.77
C LYS A 17 5.15 3.58 8.29
N ARG A 18 5.07 4.74 7.63
CA ARG A 18 4.11 5.80 7.99
C ARG A 18 2.67 5.37 7.71
N LEU A 19 2.42 4.77 6.55
CA LEU A 19 1.10 4.25 6.20
C LEU A 19 0.63 3.17 7.18
N LEU A 20 1.52 2.22 7.50
CA LEU A 20 1.27 1.20 8.51
C LEU A 20 0.88 1.82 9.86
N ASN A 21 1.67 2.79 10.34
CA ASN A 21 1.41 3.47 11.60
C ASN A 21 0.11 4.29 11.60
N HIS A 22 -0.33 4.76 10.43
CA HIS A 22 -1.60 5.45 10.32
C HIS A 22 -2.78 4.47 10.45
N TRP A 23 -2.67 3.29 9.83
CA TRP A 23 -3.75 2.32 9.76
C TRP A 23 -3.79 1.35 10.95
N LYS A 24 -2.69 1.16 11.68
CA LYS A 24 -2.64 0.31 12.89
C LYS A 24 -3.65 0.70 13.98
N HIS A 25 -4.16 1.92 13.94
CA HIS A 25 -5.18 2.41 14.87
C HIS A 25 -6.59 1.91 14.52
N LYS A 26 -6.83 1.54 13.26
CA LYS A 26 -8.13 1.10 12.75
C LYS A 26 -8.16 -0.37 12.33
N PHE A 27 -7.02 -0.91 11.90
CA PHE A 27 -6.90 -2.23 11.31
C PHE A 27 -5.78 -3.02 11.98
N GLU A 28 -5.86 -4.35 11.85
CA GLU A 28 -4.76 -5.21 12.24
C GLU A 28 -3.62 -5.07 11.23
N VAL A 29 -2.40 -4.98 11.74
CA VAL A 29 -1.20 -4.79 10.92
C VAL A 29 -0.11 -5.75 11.34
N ALA A 30 0.67 -6.21 10.37
CA ALA A 30 1.92 -6.94 10.61
C ALA A 30 3.09 -6.16 10.02
N GLU A 31 4.14 -6.00 10.82
CA GLU A 31 5.43 -5.45 10.39
C GLU A 31 6.45 -6.59 10.36
N SER A 32 7.09 -6.77 9.21
CA SER A 32 8.22 -7.68 9.02
C SER A 32 9.44 -6.89 8.51
N GLU A 33 10.62 -7.51 8.50
CA GLU A 33 11.83 -6.86 7.99
C GLU A 33 11.78 -6.58 6.48
N GLN A 34 10.98 -7.38 5.76
CA GLN A 34 10.86 -7.35 4.30
C GLN A 34 9.64 -6.56 3.82
N ASP A 35 8.51 -6.69 4.51
CA ASP A 35 7.24 -6.12 4.08
C ASP A 35 6.34 -5.73 5.27
N TYR A 36 5.32 -4.94 4.96
CA TYR A 36 4.29 -4.52 5.90
C TYR A 36 2.92 -4.94 5.37
N LYS A 37 2.11 -5.55 6.21
CA LYS A 37 0.77 -6.03 5.85
C LYS A 37 -0.29 -5.32 6.69
N ILE A 38 -1.40 -4.99 6.05
CA ILE A 38 -2.57 -4.39 6.68
C ILE A 38 -3.77 -5.26 6.36
N PHE A 39 -4.35 -5.87 7.39
CA PHE A 39 -5.48 -6.76 7.29
C PHE A 39 -6.76 -5.96 7.52
N MET A 40 -7.51 -5.77 6.44
CA MET A 40 -8.83 -5.18 6.46
C MET A 40 -9.88 -6.30 6.42
N PRO A 41 -11.14 -6.03 6.82
CA PRO A 41 -12.17 -7.06 6.88
C PRO A 41 -12.46 -7.76 5.53
N THR A 42 -12.27 -7.04 4.41
CA THR A 42 -12.58 -7.52 3.05
C THR A 42 -11.39 -7.45 2.10
N ALA A 43 -10.22 -7.00 2.58
CA ALA A 43 -9.03 -6.81 1.77
C ALA A 43 -7.75 -6.88 2.59
N THR A 44 -6.62 -7.17 1.95
CA THR A 44 -5.30 -7.13 2.56
C THR A 44 -4.38 -6.27 1.71
N VAL A 45 -3.75 -5.26 2.31
CA VAL A 45 -2.76 -4.41 1.66
C VAL A 45 -1.37 -4.84 2.12
N THR A 46 -0.51 -5.24 1.19
CA THR A 46 0.90 -5.57 1.43
C THR A 46 1.77 -4.50 0.79
N LEU A 47 2.74 -4.00 1.55
CA LEU A 47 3.67 -2.95 1.16
C LEU A 47 5.08 -3.52 1.28
N THR A 48 5.77 -3.67 0.15
CA THR A 48 7.14 -4.19 0.10
C THR A 48 8.08 -3.06 -0.27
N PRO A 49 8.74 -2.42 0.72
CA PRO A 49 9.69 -1.36 0.44
C PRO A 49 10.99 -1.92 -0.14
N LEU A 50 11.36 -1.45 -1.32
CA LEU A 50 12.62 -1.75 -2.00
C LEU A 50 13.50 -0.50 -2.02
N GLU A 51 14.73 -0.62 -2.53
CA GLU A 51 15.73 0.47 -2.43
C GLU A 51 15.32 1.74 -3.18
N GLN A 52 14.61 1.61 -4.30
CA GLN A 52 14.24 2.73 -5.18
C GLN A 52 12.75 2.76 -5.52
N HIS A 53 11.98 1.81 -5.01
CA HIS A 53 10.53 1.75 -5.25
C HIS A 53 9.81 1.08 -4.09
N LEU A 54 8.52 1.34 -4.00
CA LEU A 54 7.60 0.71 -3.07
C LEU A 54 6.62 -0.13 -3.88
N ASP A 55 6.69 -1.45 -3.70
CA ASP A 55 5.69 -2.33 -4.26
C ASP A 55 4.48 -2.37 -3.34
N VAL A 56 3.31 -2.28 -3.95
CA VAL A 56 2.02 -2.26 -3.27
C VAL A 56 1.17 -3.34 -3.88
N LEU A 57 0.63 -4.21 -3.04
CA LEU A 57 -0.22 -5.32 -3.42
C LEU A 57 -1.50 -5.26 -2.61
N ILE A 58 -2.63 -5.18 -3.30
CA ILE A 58 -3.96 -5.18 -2.70
C ILE A 58 -4.64 -6.48 -3.11
N SER A 59 -4.97 -7.31 -2.13
CA SER A 59 -5.76 -8.51 -2.33
C SER A 59 -7.14 -8.28 -1.72
N SER A 60 -8.17 -8.10 -2.55
CA SER A 60 -9.56 -7.94 -2.10
C SER A 60 -10.41 -9.15 -2.53
N GLU A 61 -11.43 -9.47 -1.74
CA GLU A 61 -12.41 -10.50 -2.09
C GLU A 61 -13.34 -10.03 -3.23
N ASN A 62 -13.52 -8.72 -3.42
CA ASN A 62 -14.43 -8.15 -4.40
C ASN A 62 -13.70 -7.36 -5.50
N ALA A 63 -14.21 -7.48 -6.73
CA ALA A 63 -13.68 -6.80 -7.92
C ALA A 63 -13.85 -5.28 -7.91
N GLU A 64 -14.78 -4.76 -7.11
CA GLU A 64 -15.22 -3.36 -7.15
C GLU A 64 -14.36 -2.42 -6.28
N ASP A 65 -13.30 -2.94 -5.67
CA ASP A 65 -12.40 -2.17 -4.80
C ASP A 65 -11.38 -1.29 -5.56
N ILE A 66 -11.75 -0.77 -6.74
CA ILE A 66 -11.04 0.34 -7.40
C ILE A 66 -10.89 1.51 -6.41
N ARG A 67 -11.88 1.69 -5.54
CA ARG A 67 -11.83 2.70 -4.49
C ARG A 67 -10.67 2.49 -3.51
N LEU A 68 -10.24 1.25 -3.27
CA LEU A 68 -9.14 0.96 -2.37
C LEU A 68 -7.79 1.28 -3.03
N GLU A 69 -7.64 1.05 -4.34
CA GLU A 69 -6.46 1.47 -5.13
C GLU A 69 -6.22 2.99 -4.97
N ASP A 70 -7.26 3.79 -5.20
CA ASP A 70 -7.20 5.25 -5.06
C ASP A 70 -6.95 5.70 -3.62
N VAL A 71 -7.60 5.05 -2.65
CA VAL A 71 -7.41 5.36 -1.23
C VAL A 71 -5.97 5.07 -0.81
N VAL A 72 -5.40 3.93 -1.19
CA VAL A 72 -4.00 3.61 -0.86
C VAL A 72 -3.07 4.62 -1.50
N LEU A 73 -3.27 4.96 -2.78
CA LEU A 73 -2.44 5.96 -3.49
C LEU A 73 -2.51 7.35 -2.84
N ASP A 74 -3.70 7.85 -2.49
CA ASP A 74 -3.85 9.13 -1.78
C ASP A 74 -3.06 9.15 -0.47
N HIS A 75 -3.17 8.07 0.32
CA HIS A 75 -2.44 8.00 1.57
C HIS A 75 -0.93 7.95 1.34
N LEU A 76 -0.44 7.20 0.35
CA LEU A 76 0.97 7.18 -0.02
C LEU A 76 1.46 8.57 -0.43
N ASN A 77 0.69 9.30 -1.24
CA ASN A 77 0.99 10.67 -1.65
C ASN A 77 1.12 11.60 -0.43
N ARG A 78 0.16 11.53 0.50
CA ARG A 78 0.18 12.32 1.73
C ARG A 78 1.31 11.92 2.68
N MET A 79 1.65 10.64 2.75
CA MET A 79 2.79 10.17 3.56
C MET A 79 4.13 10.60 2.97
N ALA A 80 4.23 10.65 1.65
CA ALA A 80 5.44 11.09 0.97
C ALA A 80 5.52 12.61 0.76
N GLN A 81 4.42 13.33 0.99
CA GLN A 81 4.26 14.76 0.69
C GLN A 81 4.58 15.09 -0.78
N GLN A 82 4.24 14.17 -1.68
CA GLN A 82 4.42 14.29 -3.12
C GLN A 82 3.31 13.53 -3.83
N GLU A 83 3.06 13.85 -5.09
CA GLU A 83 2.09 13.12 -5.91
C GLU A 83 2.79 12.04 -6.71
N PHE A 84 2.35 10.79 -6.54
CA PHE A 84 2.77 9.66 -7.35
C PHE A 84 1.70 9.31 -8.37
N GLN A 85 2.15 8.79 -9.51
CA GLN A 85 1.30 8.07 -10.45
C GLN A 85 1.48 6.57 -10.20
N ALA A 86 0.37 5.85 -10.05
CA ALA A 86 0.35 4.42 -9.83
C ALA A 86 -0.35 3.74 -11.00
N ASP A 87 0.37 2.88 -11.71
CA ASP A 87 -0.18 2.05 -12.77
C ASP A 87 -0.59 0.70 -12.19
N TRP A 88 -1.83 0.61 -11.73
CA TRP A 88 -2.37 -0.60 -11.13
C TRP A 88 -2.58 -1.70 -12.16
N THR A 89 -1.91 -2.83 -11.94
CA THR A 89 -2.09 -4.06 -12.71
C THR A 89 -3.02 -5.00 -11.95
N ARG A 90 -4.17 -5.34 -12.55
CA ARG A 90 -5.17 -6.23 -11.95
C ARG A 90 -5.02 -7.66 -12.46
N GLN A 91 -5.07 -8.62 -11.55
CA GLN A 91 -4.99 -10.07 -11.79
C GLN A 91 -6.17 -10.81 -11.16
#